data_AF-A0A6N8R816-F1
#
_entry.id   AF-A0A6N8R816-F1
#
_cell.length_a   1.000
_cell.length_b   1.000
_cell.length_c   1.000
_cell.angle_alpha   90.00
_cell.angle_beta   90.00
_cell.angle_gamma   90.00
#
_symmetry.space_group_name_H-M   'P 1'
#
loop_
_entity.id
_entity.type
_entity.pdbx_description
1 polymer ?
#
loop_
_entity_poly.entity_id
_entity_poly.type
_entity_poly.pdbx_seq_one_letter_code
_entity_poly.pdbx_strand_id
1 'polypeptide(L)'
;IEAGLEPLADLLWSDPSHTPEVAAAQYVDADKGVADTKAALDGARYILMERFAEDAALLAKVRDYLWKNAHLVSTVVSGKEEEGAKFRDYFDHHEPLSTVPSHRALAMFRGRNEGVLQLSLNADPQFDEPPKESYCEQIIMDHLGLRLNNAPADSWRKGVVSWTWRIKVLMHLETELMGTVRERAEDEAINVFARNLHDLLMAAPAGLRATMGLDPGLRTGVKVAV
;
A
#
# COMPACT_ATOMS: atom_id res chain seq x y z
N ILE A 1 12.19 -20.81 10.74
CA ILE A 1 12.75 -22.06 10.16
C ILE A 1 13.84 -22.64 11.07
N GLU A 2 14.81 -21.83 11.52
CA GLU A 2 15.95 -22.26 12.35
C GLU A 2 15.58 -22.98 13.67
N ALA A 3 14.43 -22.65 14.27
CA ALA A 3 13.92 -23.34 15.47
C ALA A 3 13.26 -24.72 15.18
N GLY A 4 13.18 -25.16 13.92
CA GLY A 4 12.59 -26.45 13.54
C GLY A 4 11.05 -26.48 13.51
N LEU A 5 10.40 -25.32 13.35
CA LEU A 5 8.92 -25.19 13.35
C LEU A 5 8.26 -25.43 11.98
N GLU A 6 9.06 -25.66 10.92
CA GLU A 6 8.52 -25.90 9.57
C GLU A 6 7.67 -27.18 9.47
N PRO A 7 8.06 -28.32 10.08
CA PRO A 7 7.20 -29.50 10.11
C PRO A 7 5.86 -29.27 10.81
N LEU A 8 5.81 -28.42 11.84
CA LEU A 8 4.55 -28.04 12.50
C LEU A 8 3.65 -27.23 11.55
N ALA A 9 4.24 -26.27 10.84
CA ALA A 9 3.53 -25.45 9.86
C ALA A 9 2.94 -26.33 8.74
N ASP A 10 3.74 -27.23 8.18
CA ASP A 10 3.31 -28.13 7.11
C ASP A 10 2.26 -29.14 7.59
N LEU A 11 2.41 -29.70 8.80
CA LEU A 11 1.44 -30.60 9.40
C LEU A 11 0.08 -29.92 9.55
N LEU A 12 0.06 -28.77 10.21
CA LEU A 12 -1.19 -28.04 10.45
C LEU A 12 -1.80 -27.50 9.17
N TRP A 13 -1.01 -27.22 8.12
CA TRP A 13 -1.50 -26.76 6.82
C TRP A 13 -1.94 -27.87 5.86
N SER A 14 -1.39 -29.08 5.97
CA SER A 14 -1.78 -30.23 5.15
C SER A 14 -2.92 -31.04 5.77
N ASP A 15 -2.87 -31.29 7.08
CA ASP A 15 -3.87 -32.10 7.79
C ASP A 15 -4.64 -31.27 8.85
N PRO A 16 -5.87 -30.80 8.53
CA PRO A 16 -6.61 -29.93 9.43
C PRO A 16 -7.24 -30.68 10.61
N SER A 17 -7.16 -32.02 10.65
CA SER A 17 -7.71 -32.83 11.73
C SER A 17 -6.93 -32.70 13.05
N HIS A 18 -5.68 -32.20 12.99
CA HIS A 18 -4.84 -32.00 14.16
C HIS A 18 -5.25 -30.77 14.96
N THR A 19 -5.33 -30.92 16.29
CA THR A 19 -5.52 -29.78 17.20
C THR A 19 -4.21 -28.97 17.28
N PRO A 20 -4.19 -27.68 16.88
CA PRO A 20 -2.97 -26.87 16.84
C PRO A 20 -2.18 -26.86 18.15
N GLU A 21 -2.84 -26.70 19.28
CA GLU A 21 -2.22 -26.61 20.60
C GLU A 21 -1.52 -27.92 21.01
N VAL A 22 -2.10 -29.07 20.63
CA VAL A 22 -1.54 -30.39 20.92
C VAL A 22 -0.34 -30.67 20.03
N ALA A 23 -0.45 -30.37 18.73
CA ALA A 23 0.66 -30.52 17.79
C ALA A 23 1.84 -29.61 18.17
N ALA A 24 1.55 -28.36 18.57
CA ALA A 24 2.56 -27.38 18.94
C ALA A 24 3.33 -27.72 20.23
N ALA A 25 2.74 -28.50 21.15
CA ALA A 25 3.39 -28.88 22.41
C ALA A 25 4.71 -29.64 22.19
N GLN A 26 4.84 -30.38 21.09
CA GLN A 26 6.04 -31.13 20.74
C GLN A 26 7.21 -30.24 20.26
N TYR A 27 6.92 -28.98 19.96
CA TYR A 27 7.87 -28.02 19.39
C TYR A 27 8.26 -26.91 20.37
N VAL A 28 7.83 -27.01 21.64
CA VAL A 28 8.23 -26.06 22.69
C VAL A 28 9.67 -26.37 23.10
N ASP A 29 10.54 -25.38 22.90
CA ASP A 29 11.97 -25.48 23.15
C ASP A 29 12.50 -24.09 23.51
N ALA A 30 12.61 -23.84 24.82
CA ALA A 30 13.03 -22.54 25.34
C ALA A 30 14.46 -22.18 24.91
N ASP A 31 15.33 -23.17 24.74
CA ASP A 31 16.72 -22.97 24.31
C ASP A 31 16.81 -22.51 22.84
N LYS A 32 15.78 -22.82 22.03
CA LYS A 32 15.62 -22.32 20.65
C LYS A 32 14.73 -21.07 20.56
N GLY A 33 14.39 -20.44 21.68
CA GLY A 33 13.55 -19.24 21.72
C GLY A 33 12.05 -19.51 21.57
N VAL A 34 11.60 -20.77 21.69
CA VAL A 34 10.18 -21.15 21.64
C VAL A 34 9.67 -21.43 23.05
N ALA A 35 9.27 -20.37 23.75
CA ALA A 35 8.96 -20.43 25.19
C ALA A 35 7.68 -21.20 25.54
N ASP A 36 6.69 -21.23 24.65
CA ASP A 36 5.39 -21.87 24.86
C ASP A 36 4.74 -22.32 23.54
N THR A 37 3.60 -23.00 23.64
CA THR A 37 2.84 -23.48 22.47
C THR A 37 2.37 -22.35 21.57
N LYS A 38 2.09 -21.17 22.14
CA LYS A 38 1.69 -19.98 21.39
C LYS A 38 2.84 -19.49 20.52
N ALA A 39 4.05 -19.40 21.06
CA ALA A 39 5.24 -19.04 20.32
C ALA A 39 5.53 -20.03 19.18
N ALA A 40 5.31 -21.33 19.40
CA ALA A 40 5.45 -22.34 18.35
C ALA A 40 4.42 -22.13 17.22
N LEU A 41 3.15 -21.89 17.56
CA LEU A 41 2.09 -21.63 16.58
C LEU A 41 2.27 -20.32 15.83
N ASP A 42 2.76 -19.27 16.50
CA ASP A 42 3.06 -17.99 15.88
C ASP A 42 4.27 -18.13 14.94
N GLY A 43 5.32 -18.84 15.34
CA GLY A 43 6.45 -19.16 14.47
C GLY A 43 6.05 -19.98 13.25
N ALA A 44 5.22 -21.01 13.41
CA ALA A 44 4.67 -21.79 12.30
C ALA A 44 3.80 -20.93 11.36
N ARG A 45 3.01 -20.01 11.91
CA ARG A 45 2.20 -19.05 11.13
C ARG A 45 3.10 -18.13 10.29
N TYR A 46 4.16 -17.58 10.87
CA TYR A 46 5.11 -16.75 10.14
C TYR A 46 5.75 -17.49 8.96
N ILE A 47 6.12 -18.76 9.14
CA ILE A 47 6.68 -19.58 8.04
C ILE A 47 5.71 -19.64 6.86
N LEU A 48 4.43 -19.92 7.10
CA LEU A 48 3.41 -19.95 6.05
C LEU A 48 3.15 -18.55 5.46
N MET A 49 3.12 -17.52 6.29
CA MET A 49 2.93 -16.14 5.83
C MET A 49 4.01 -15.71 4.84
N GLU A 50 5.29 -16.00 5.12
CA GLU A 50 6.38 -15.71 4.17
C GLU A 50 6.19 -16.51 2.88
N ARG A 51 5.96 -17.83 3.00
CA ARG A 51 5.78 -18.72 1.85
C ARG A 51 4.66 -18.25 0.92
N PHE A 52 3.53 -17.82 1.47
CA PHE A 52 2.39 -17.35 0.68
C PHE A 52 2.62 -15.93 0.14
N ALA A 53 3.29 -15.06 0.89
CA ALA A 53 3.62 -13.72 0.44
C ALA A 53 4.64 -13.69 -0.71
N GLU A 54 5.41 -14.76 -0.91
CA GLU A 54 6.36 -14.91 -2.02
C GLU A 54 5.75 -15.59 -3.26
N ASP A 55 4.50 -16.05 -3.22
CA ASP A 55 3.83 -16.65 -4.37
C ASP A 55 3.47 -15.59 -5.42
N ALA A 56 4.24 -15.55 -6.50
CA ALA A 56 4.08 -14.59 -7.59
C ALA A 56 2.69 -14.65 -8.27
N ALA A 57 2.10 -15.85 -8.38
CA ALA A 57 0.80 -16.03 -9.02
C ALA A 57 -0.33 -15.56 -8.09
N LEU A 58 -0.18 -15.72 -6.77
CA LEU A 58 -1.08 -15.13 -5.79
C LEU A 58 -0.98 -13.60 -5.80
N LEU A 59 0.23 -13.05 -5.70
CA LEU A 59 0.46 -11.61 -5.74
C LEU A 59 -0.12 -10.97 -7.00
N ALA A 60 0.03 -11.62 -8.16
CA ALA A 60 -0.55 -11.13 -9.42
C ALA A 60 -2.08 -11.02 -9.37
N LYS A 61 -2.78 -12.02 -8.81
CA LYS A 61 -4.25 -12.00 -8.68
C LYS A 61 -4.72 -10.88 -7.75
N VAL A 62 -4.06 -10.76 -6.59
CA VAL A 62 -4.43 -9.73 -5.60
C VAL A 62 -4.11 -8.34 -6.12
N ARG A 63 -2.97 -8.14 -6.79
CA ARG A 63 -2.59 -6.88 -7.45
C ARG A 63 -3.62 -6.44 -8.48
N ASP A 64 -4.04 -7.33 -9.37
CA ASP A 64 -5.05 -7.02 -10.40
C ASP A 64 -6.39 -6.63 -9.77
N TYR A 65 -6.80 -7.32 -8.71
CA TYR A 65 -7.98 -6.96 -7.95
C TYR A 65 -7.87 -5.57 -7.32
N LEU A 66 -6.77 -5.29 -6.62
CA LEU A 66 -6.55 -4.01 -5.94
C LEU A 66 -6.49 -2.85 -6.93
N TRP A 67 -5.79 -3.01 -8.06
CA TRP A 67 -5.72 -1.96 -9.07
C TRP A 67 -7.10 -1.55 -9.58
N LYS A 68 -8.01 -2.52 -9.74
CA LYS A 68 -9.36 -2.28 -10.29
C LYS A 68 -10.35 -1.76 -9.24
N ASN A 69 -10.24 -2.21 -8.00
CA ASN A 69 -11.30 -2.03 -7.00
C ASN A 69 -10.89 -1.20 -5.79
N ALA A 70 -9.59 -1.08 -5.49
CA ALA A 70 -9.16 -0.39 -4.28
C ALA A 70 -9.24 1.14 -4.44
N HIS A 71 -9.43 1.82 -3.32
CA HIS A 71 -9.38 3.28 -3.23
C HIS A 71 -8.07 3.74 -2.58
N LEU A 72 -7.51 4.82 -3.12
CA LEU A 72 -6.51 5.63 -2.43
C LEU A 72 -7.24 6.47 -1.39
N VAL A 73 -6.84 6.33 -0.13
CA VAL A 73 -7.39 7.07 1.01
C VAL A 73 -6.33 8.03 1.52
N SER A 74 -6.72 9.28 1.73
CA SER A 74 -5.90 10.33 2.32
C SER A 74 -6.59 10.88 3.56
N THR A 75 -5.87 10.87 4.67
CA THR A 75 -6.34 11.45 5.94
C THR A 75 -5.31 12.41 6.51
N VAL A 76 -5.76 13.42 7.25
CA VAL A 76 -4.85 14.31 7.99
C VAL A 76 -4.25 13.60 9.19
N VAL A 77 -2.96 13.81 9.42
CA VAL A 77 -2.29 13.39 10.66
C VAL A 77 -2.80 14.27 11.79
N SER A 78 -3.31 13.65 12.86
CA SER A 78 -3.88 14.36 14.00
C SER A 78 -2.90 15.41 14.56
N GLY A 79 -3.38 16.65 14.70
CA GLY A 79 -2.60 17.78 15.19
C GLY A 79 -1.85 18.58 14.12
N LYS A 80 -1.98 18.21 12.83
CA LYS A 80 -1.36 18.93 11.70
C LYS A 80 -2.37 19.66 10.81
N GLU A 81 -3.59 19.86 11.28
CA GLU A 81 -4.68 20.46 10.52
C GLU A 81 -4.40 21.94 10.16
N GLU A 82 -3.76 22.70 11.05
CA GLU A 82 -3.39 24.10 10.81
C GLU A 82 -2.14 24.22 9.91
N GLU A 83 -1.09 23.45 10.20
CA GLU A 83 0.14 23.38 9.38
C GLU A 83 -0.18 22.95 7.95
N GLY A 84 -1.15 22.04 7.82
CA GLY A 84 -1.58 21.41 6.60
C GLY A 84 -2.61 22.15 5.77
N ALA A 85 -2.94 23.41 6.07
CA ALA A 85 -4.08 24.12 5.46
C ALA A 85 -4.11 24.09 3.92
N LYS A 86 -2.94 24.02 3.26
CA LYS A 86 -2.81 23.89 1.80
C LYS A 86 -3.23 22.53 1.23
N PHE A 87 -3.36 21.51 2.07
CA PHE A 87 -3.79 20.15 1.73
C PHE A 87 -5.21 19.85 2.24
N ARG A 88 -5.97 20.87 2.65
CA ARG A 88 -7.30 20.70 3.28
C ARG A 88 -8.26 19.86 2.44
N ASP A 89 -8.19 19.96 1.12
CA ASP A 89 -9.01 19.17 0.19
C ASP A 89 -8.75 17.65 0.30
N TYR A 90 -7.65 17.24 0.94
CA TYR A 90 -7.20 15.85 1.08
C TYR A 90 -7.20 15.35 2.53
N PHE A 91 -7.81 16.08 3.47
CA PHE A 91 -7.85 15.68 4.89
C PHE A 91 -8.75 14.48 5.18
N ASP A 92 -9.72 14.22 4.32
CA ASP A 92 -10.58 13.03 4.33
C ASP A 92 -11.04 12.78 2.90
N HIS A 93 -10.14 12.25 2.07
CA HIS A 93 -10.36 12.09 0.64
C HIS A 93 -10.17 10.63 0.21
N HIS A 94 -11.08 10.15 -0.63
CA HIS A 94 -11.16 8.76 -1.05
C HIS A 94 -11.47 8.72 -2.54
N GLU A 95 -10.64 8.07 -3.35
CA GLU A 95 -10.91 7.92 -4.78
C GLU A 95 -10.33 6.63 -5.36
N PRO A 96 -10.86 6.13 -6.50
CA PRO A 96 -10.36 4.90 -7.11
C PRO A 96 -8.88 5.00 -7.50
N LEU A 97 -8.09 4.00 -7.10
CA LEU A 97 -6.64 3.98 -7.27
C LEU A 97 -6.20 4.10 -8.74
N SER A 98 -6.85 3.34 -9.63
CA SER A 98 -6.47 3.27 -11.06
C SER A 98 -6.78 4.54 -11.86
N THR A 99 -7.66 5.40 -11.37
CA THR A 99 -8.13 6.60 -12.07
C THR A 99 -7.79 7.91 -11.37
N VAL A 100 -6.95 7.87 -10.33
CA VAL A 100 -6.52 9.08 -9.62
C VAL A 100 -5.79 10.02 -10.60
N PRO A 101 -6.20 11.30 -10.72
CA PRO A 101 -5.52 12.27 -11.58
C PRO A 101 -4.12 12.63 -11.07
N SER A 102 -3.18 12.85 -11.99
CA SER A 102 -1.77 13.15 -11.68
C SER A 102 -1.60 14.27 -10.64
N HIS A 103 -2.25 15.42 -10.84
CA HIS A 103 -2.10 16.57 -9.94
C HIS A 103 -2.60 16.29 -8.51
N ARG A 104 -3.66 15.49 -8.35
CA ARG A 104 -4.18 15.09 -7.03
C ARG A 104 -3.25 14.09 -6.36
N ALA A 105 -2.81 13.07 -7.10
CA ALA A 105 -1.85 12.09 -6.61
C ALA A 105 -0.57 12.79 -6.11
N LEU A 106 0.02 13.70 -6.90
CA LEU A 106 1.21 14.46 -6.51
C LEU A 106 0.96 15.36 -5.30
N ALA A 107 -0.20 16.00 -5.19
CA ALA A 107 -0.56 16.80 -4.02
C ALA A 107 -0.64 15.96 -2.74
N MET A 108 -1.29 14.79 -2.83
CA MET A 108 -1.40 13.83 -1.73
C MET A 108 -0.03 13.27 -1.32
N PHE A 109 0.81 12.83 -2.28
CA PHE A 109 2.17 12.35 -1.99
C PHE A 109 3.05 13.44 -1.38
N ARG A 110 2.90 14.69 -1.83
CA ARG A 110 3.60 15.83 -1.22
C ARG A 110 3.14 16.04 0.22
N GLY A 111 1.84 16.02 0.49
CA GLY A 111 1.32 16.13 1.85
C GLY A 111 1.80 15.01 2.76
N ARG A 112 1.94 13.79 2.25
CA ARG A 112 2.57 12.66 2.96
C ARG A 112 4.04 12.90 3.25
N ASN A 113 4.82 13.37 2.27
CA ASN A 113 6.25 13.62 2.44
C ASN A 113 6.54 14.78 3.39
N GLU A 114 5.67 15.78 3.44
CA GLU A 114 5.70 16.85 4.44
C GLU A 114 5.14 16.39 5.81
N GLY A 115 4.67 15.15 5.90
CA GLY A 115 4.19 14.52 7.12
C GLY A 115 2.83 15.03 7.59
N VAL A 116 2.07 15.74 6.75
CA VAL A 116 0.74 16.29 7.05
C VAL A 116 -0.36 15.27 6.79
N LEU A 117 -0.22 14.49 5.72
CA LEU A 117 -1.20 13.50 5.32
C LEU A 117 -0.68 12.09 5.58
N GLN A 118 -1.59 11.18 5.90
CA GLN A 118 -1.39 9.74 5.83
C GLN A 118 -2.12 9.21 4.60
N LEU A 119 -1.42 8.44 3.78
CA LEU A 119 -2.02 7.74 2.66
C LEU A 119 -2.11 6.26 2.98
N SER A 120 -3.22 5.65 2.63
CA SER A 120 -3.44 4.22 2.74
C SER A 120 -4.21 3.69 1.54
N LEU A 121 -4.16 2.37 1.35
CA LEU A 121 -4.96 1.67 0.35
C LEU A 121 -6.17 1.00 1.02
N ASN A 122 -7.38 1.38 0.64
CA ASN A 122 -8.59 0.68 1.05
C ASN A 122 -8.96 -0.38 0.00
N ALA A 123 -8.73 -1.65 0.33
CA ALA A 123 -9.02 -2.79 -0.53
C ALA A 123 -10.52 -3.09 -0.69
N ASP A 124 -11.36 -2.67 0.27
CA ASP A 124 -12.78 -2.98 0.30
C ASP A 124 -13.61 -1.68 0.46
N PRO A 125 -13.56 -0.75 -0.50
CA PRO A 125 -14.19 0.57 -0.37
C PRO A 125 -15.72 0.57 -0.37
N GLN A 126 -16.35 -0.60 -0.56
CA GLN A 126 -17.79 -0.78 -0.44
C GLN A 126 -18.28 -0.82 1.01
N PHE A 127 -17.37 -0.88 1.99
CA PHE A 127 -17.70 -0.84 3.42
C PHE A 127 -17.17 0.46 4.03
N ASP A 128 -17.97 1.08 4.88
CA ASP A 128 -17.58 2.30 5.62
C ASP A 128 -16.46 2.02 6.63
N GLU A 129 -16.44 0.82 7.20
CA GLU A 129 -15.39 0.34 8.10
C GLU A 129 -14.71 -0.89 7.49
N PRO A 130 -13.40 -1.10 7.73
CA PRO A 130 -12.70 -2.29 7.27
C PRO A 130 -13.43 -3.56 7.72
N PRO A 131 -13.86 -4.42 6.79
CA PRO A 131 -14.61 -5.61 7.17
C PRO A 131 -13.73 -6.55 8.01
N LYS A 132 -14.39 -7.44 8.75
CA LYS A 132 -13.69 -8.52 9.47
C LYS A 132 -12.86 -9.38 8.53
N GLU A 133 -13.38 -9.60 7.32
CA GLU A 133 -12.77 -10.42 6.27
C GLU A 133 -12.79 -9.61 4.96
N SER A 134 -11.61 -9.30 4.45
CA SER A 134 -11.46 -8.65 3.14
C SER A 134 -11.76 -9.64 2.02
N TYR A 135 -12.24 -9.14 0.87
CA TYR A 135 -12.35 -9.98 -0.32
C TYR A 135 -10.97 -10.54 -0.77
N CYS A 136 -9.89 -9.82 -0.49
CA CYS A 136 -8.54 -10.29 -0.77
C CYS A 136 -8.17 -11.55 0.04
N GLU A 137 -8.72 -11.73 1.24
CA GLU A 137 -8.55 -12.98 2.00
C GLU A 137 -9.21 -14.16 1.26
N GLN A 138 -10.34 -13.94 0.59
CA GLN A 138 -10.99 -14.97 -0.25
C GLN A 138 -10.12 -15.35 -1.45
N ILE A 139 -9.52 -14.37 -2.14
CA ILE A 139 -8.58 -14.63 -3.24
C ILE A 139 -7.41 -15.51 -2.77
N ILE A 140 -6.88 -15.23 -1.57
CA ILE A 140 -5.80 -16.04 -0.98
C ILE A 140 -6.28 -17.46 -0.66
N MET A 141 -7.45 -17.62 -0.03
CA MET A 141 -8.01 -18.94 0.27
C MET A 141 -8.22 -19.77 -1.01
N ASP A 142 -8.83 -19.17 -2.04
CA ASP A 142 -9.10 -19.83 -3.31
C ASP A 142 -7.81 -20.22 -4.04
N HIS A 143 -6.81 -19.33 -4.03
CA HIS A 143 -5.50 -19.62 -4.62
C HIS A 143 -4.81 -20.80 -3.93
N LEU A 144 -4.84 -20.83 -2.60
CA LEU A 144 -4.21 -21.88 -1.80
C LEU A 144 -5.04 -23.18 -1.75
N GLY A 145 -6.23 -23.19 -2.36
CA GLY A 145 -7.15 -24.33 -2.32
C GLY A 145 -7.64 -24.66 -0.91
N LEU A 146 -7.67 -23.66 -0.01
CA LEU A 146 -8.03 -23.86 1.39
C LEU A 146 -9.54 -24.10 1.50
N ARG A 147 -9.90 -25.26 2.05
CA ARG A 147 -11.28 -25.61 2.39
C ARG A 147 -11.43 -25.69 3.90
N LEU A 148 -12.36 -24.92 4.44
CA LEU A 148 -12.68 -24.89 5.87
C LEU A 148 -13.93 -25.74 6.10
N ASN A 149 -13.75 -26.85 6.82
CA ASN A 149 -14.77 -27.88 7.05
C ASN A 149 -15.11 -27.99 8.55
N ASN A 150 -14.80 -26.95 9.33
CA ASN A 150 -14.89 -26.91 10.78
C ASN A 150 -13.98 -27.96 11.48
N ALA A 151 -12.84 -28.25 10.87
CA ALA A 151 -11.82 -29.13 11.43
C ALA A 151 -10.99 -28.39 12.51
N PRO A 152 -10.33 -29.11 13.44
CA PRO A 152 -9.63 -28.50 14.57
C PRO A 152 -8.62 -27.40 14.22
N ALA A 153 -7.90 -27.50 13.10
CA ALA A 153 -6.93 -26.49 12.69
C ALA A 153 -7.51 -25.33 11.88
N ASP A 154 -8.79 -25.37 11.49
CA ASP A 154 -9.37 -24.41 10.53
C ASP A 154 -9.33 -22.96 11.03
N SER A 155 -9.58 -22.76 12.33
CA SER A 155 -9.48 -21.44 12.96
C SER A 155 -8.06 -20.88 12.86
N TRP A 156 -7.05 -21.72 13.11
CA TRP A 156 -5.65 -21.35 12.98
C TRP A 156 -5.27 -21.07 11.52
N ARG A 157 -5.68 -21.92 10.56
CA ARG A 157 -5.45 -21.72 9.12
C ARG A 157 -6.09 -20.43 8.60
N LYS A 158 -7.32 -20.14 9.02
CA LYS A 158 -7.97 -18.87 8.69
C LYS A 158 -7.20 -17.68 9.26
N GLY A 159 -6.67 -17.82 10.48
CA GLY A 159 -5.76 -16.86 11.09
C GLY A 159 -4.48 -16.64 10.26
N VAL A 160 -3.87 -17.71 9.73
CA VAL A 160 -2.71 -17.62 8.83
C VAL A 160 -3.04 -16.79 7.60
N VAL A 161 -4.18 -17.05 6.93
CA VAL A 161 -4.61 -16.29 5.74
C VAL A 161 -4.82 -14.82 6.07
N SER A 162 -5.56 -14.52 7.14
CA SER A 162 -5.84 -13.13 7.53
C SER A 162 -4.56 -12.35 7.85
N TRP A 163 -3.60 -12.99 8.52
CA TRP A 163 -2.30 -12.38 8.81
C TRP A 163 -1.44 -12.22 7.56
N THR A 164 -1.44 -13.22 6.67
CA THR A 164 -0.77 -13.14 5.37
C THR A 164 -1.28 -11.95 4.57
N TRP A 165 -2.59 -11.75 4.54
CA TRP A 165 -3.20 -10.58 3.92
C TRP A 165 -2.75 -9.28 4.58
N ARG A 166 -3.06 -9.09 5.87
CA ARG A 166 -2.95 -7.80 6.56
C ARG A 166 -1.51 -7.35 6.81
N ILE A 167 -0.60 -8.28 7.09
CA ILE A 167 0.76 -7.96 7.55
C ILE A 167 1.77 -8.02 6.41
N LYS A 168 1.53 -8.88 5.41
CA LYS A 168 2.48 -9.13 4.32
C LYS A 168 1.98 -8.62 2.98
N VAL A 169 0.93 -9.24 2.44
CA VAL A 169 0.47 -8.99 1.06
C VAL A 169 -0.03 -7.56 0.88
N LEU A 170 -0.88 -7.06 1.77
CA LEU A 170 -1.40 -5.69 1.70
C LEU A 170 -0.27 -4.66 1.77
N MET A 171 0.63 -4.77 2.76
CA MET A 171 1.75 -3.83 2.94
C MET A 171 2.69 -3.80 1.72
N HIS A 172 2.98 -4.97 1.15
CA HIS A 172 3.80 -5.10 -0.03
C HIS A 172 3.13 -4.45 -1.26
N LEU A 173 1.89 -4.85 -1.55
CA LEU A 173 1.16 -4.35 -2.72
C LEU A 173 0.78 -2.87 -2.59
N GLU A 174 0.49 -2.40 -1.39
CA GLU A 174 0.26 -0.97 -1.13
C GLU A 174 1.50 -0.16 -1.53
N THR A 175 2.69 -0.56 -1.11
CA THR A 175 3.94 0.13 -1.48
C THR A 175 4.15 0.10 -2.99
N GLU A 176 3.95 -1.05 -3.61
CA GLU A 176 4.11 -1.23 -5.06
C GLU A 176 3.14 -0.36 -5.88
N LEU A 177 1.84 -0.42 -5.55
CA LEU A 177 0.78 0.28 -6.27
C LEU A 177 0.87 1.80 -6.06
N MET A 178 1.22 2.25 -4.85
CA MET A 178 1.49 3.66 -4.57
C MET A 178 2.67 4.17 -5.40
N GLY A 179 3.74 3.36 -5.53
CA GLY A 179 4.87 3.67 -6.40
C GLY A 179 4.44 3.81 -7.86
N THR A 180 3.64 2.87 -8.35
CA THR A 180 3.09 2.88 -9.72
C THR A 180 2.25 4.14 -9.99
N VAL A 181 1.37 4.51 -9.06
CA VAL A 181 0.57 5.74 -9.17
C VAL A 181 1.46 6.97 -9.18
N ARG A 182 2.50 7.01 -8.33
CA ARG A 182 3.44 8.13 -8.27
C ARG A 182 4.20 8.30 -9.59
N GLU A 183 4.77 7.23 -10.12
CA GLU A 183 5.52 7.24 -11.38
C GLU A 183 4.63 7.73 -12.53
N ARG A 184 3.42 7.16 -12.68
CA ARG A 184 2.45 7.61 -13.68
C ARG A 184 2.11 9.09 -13.55
N ALA A 185 1.94 9.57 -12.32
CA ALA A 185 1.62 10.97 -12.06
C ALA A 185 2.79 11.91 -12.38
N GLU A 186 4.01 11.53 -12.02
CA GLU A 186 5.24 12.26 -12.35
C GLU A 186 5.47 12.35 -13.86
N ASP A 187 5.31 11.23 -14.58
CA ASP A 187 5.43 11.20 -16.04
C ASP A 187 4.43 12.12 -16.74
N GLU A 188 3.17 12.12 -16.30
CA GLU A 188 2.15 13.02 -16.85
C GLU A 188 2.51 14.48 -16.59
N ALA A 189 2.97 14.82 -15.37
CA ALA A 189 3.37 16.18 -15.02
C ALA A 189 4.57 16.64 -15.86
N ILE A 190 5.59 15.80 -16.02
CA ILE A 190 6.77 16.07 -16.86
C ILE A 190 6.34 16.35 -18.30
N ASN A 191 5.43 15.54 -18.86
CA ASN A 191 4.92 15.74 -20.21
C ASN A 191 4.17 17.07 -20.39
N VAL A 192 3.40 17.50 -19.39
CA VAL A 192 2.76 18.83 -19.39
C VAL A 192 3.81 19.94 -19.35
N PHE A 193 4.80 19.84 -18.48
CA PHE A 193 5.88 20.83 -18.40
C PHE A 193 6.70 20.90 -19.70
N ALA A 194 7.01 19.75 -20.31
CA ALA A 194 7.75 19.67 -21.56
C ALA A 194 7.00 20.37 -22.70
N ARG A 195 5.68 20.16 -22.82
CA ARG A 195 4.84 20.86 -23.80
C ARG A 195 4.83 22.37 -23.58
N ASN A 196 4.60 22.80 -22.33
CA ASN A 196 4.60 24.23 -22.00
C ASN A 196 5.96 24.90 -22.30
N LEU A 197 7.06 24.21 -22.01
CA LEU A 197 8.40 24.69 -22.32
C LEU A 197 8.64 24.76 -23.83
N HIS A 198 8.20 23.74 -24.58
CA HIS A 198 8.30 23.74 -26.04
C HIS A 198 7.56 24.94 -26.64
N ASP A 199 6.32 25.19 -26.23
CA ASP A 199 5.50 26.30 -26.72
C ASP A 199 6.15 27.66 -26.41
N LEU A 200 6.74 27.82 -25.21
CA LEU A 200 7.47 29.02 -24.84
C LEU A 200 8.73 29.24 -25.69
N LEU A 201 9.47 28.16 -25.99
CA LEU A 201 10.69 28.24 -26.80
C LEU A 201 10.40 28.46 -28.29
N MET A 202 9.25 27.98 -28.77
CA MET A 202 8.79 28.14 -30.16
C MET A 202 7.97 29.41 -30.38
N ALA A 203 7.80 30.24 -29.34
CA ALA A 203 7.11 31.52 -29.46
C ALA A 203 7.79 32.40 -30.53
N ALA A 204 6.98 33.01 -31.39
CA ALA A 204 7.48 33.82 -32.49
C ALA A 204 8.38 34.96 -31.96
N PRO A 205 9.61 35.13 -32.49
CA PRO A 205 10.49 36.20 -32.03
C PRO A 205 9.92 37.56 -32.46
N ALA A 206 9.92 38.53 -31.54
CA ALA A 206 9.50 39.91 -31.82
C ALA A 206 10.43 40.65 -32.81
N GLY A 207 11.61 40.08 -33.08
CA GLY A 207 12.61 40.60 -34.01
C GLY A 207 13.52 41.67 -33.40
N LEU A 208 14.31 42.31 -34.25
CA LEU A 208 15.29 43.32 -33.86
C LEU A 208 14.61 44.68 -33.63
N ARG A 209 13.97 44.85 -32.48
CA ARG A 209 13.32 46.10 -32.05
C ARG A 209 13.87 46.55 -30.71
N ALA A 210 13.99 47.86 -30.50
CA ALA A 210 14.30 48.41 -29.19
C ALA A 210 13.24 47.92 -28.19
N THR A 211 13.68 47.26 -27.11
CA THR A 211 12.79 46.55 -26.18
C THR A 211 13.13 46.95 -24.75
N MET A 212 12.12 47.34 -23.98
CA MET A 212 12.26 47.58 -22.54
C MET A 212 11.79 46.34 -21.78
N GLY A 213 12.70 45.67 -21.08
CA GLY A 213 12.38 44.56 -20.19
C GLY A 213 11.91 45.08 -18.83
N LEU A 214 10.74 44.63 -18.39
CA LEU A 214 10.16 44.96 -17.08
C LEU A 214 9.99 43.66 -16.28
N ASP A 215 10.74 43.52 -15.19
CA ASP A 215 10.59 42.42 -14.23
C ASP A 215 9.79 42.92 -13.00
N PRO A 216 8.49 42.60 -12.90
CA PRO A 216 7.62 43.16 -11.87
C PRO A 216 7.92 42.58 -10.48
N GLY A 217 8.01 43.46 -9.47
CA GLY A 217 8.12 43.08 -8.07
C GLY A 217 7.37 44.05 -7.16
N LEU A 218 6.64 43.53 -6.15
CA LEU A 218 5.88 44.35 -5.21
C LEU A 218 6.79 45.04 -4.18
N ARG A 219 7.43 44.26 -3.30
CA ARG A 219 8.28 44.80 -2.21
C ARG A 219 9.59 45.41 -2.71
N THR A 220 10.17 44.86 -3.77
CA THR A 220 11.49 45.25 -4.29
C THR A 220 11.41 46.20 -5.48
N GLY A 221 10.20 46.63 -5.86
CA GLY A 221 9.97 47.43 -7.07
C GLY A 221 10.16 46.65 -8.37
N VAL A 222 9.86 47.35 -9.48
CA VAL A 222 10.03 46.86 -10.86
C VAL A 222 11.45 47.12 -11.33
N LYS A 223 12.12 46.11 -11.88
CA LYS A 223 13.47 46.27 -12.46
C LYS A 223 13.30 46.55 -13.94
N VAL A 224 14.15 47.45 -14.45
CA VAL A 224 14.06 47.95 -15.83
C VAL A 224 15.39 47.74 -16.54
N ALA A 225 15.34 47.20 -17.74
CA ALA A 225 16.45 47.10 -18.68
C ALA A 225 16.00 47.60 -20.06
N VAL A 226 16.89 48.27 -20.79
CA VAL A 226 16.64 48.78 -22.16
C VAL A 226 17.79 48.36 -23.06
#